data_AF-A0A8H6PHJ6-F1
#
_entry.id   AF-A0A8H6PHJ6-F1
#
_cell.length_a   1.000
_cell.length_b   1.000
_cell.length_c   1.000
_cell.angle_alpha   90.00
_cell.angle_beta   90.00
_cell.angle_gamma   90.00
#
_symmetry.space_group_name_H-M   'P 1'
#
loop_
_entity.id
_entity.type
_entity.pdbx_description
1 polymer ?
#
loop_
_entity_poly.entity_id
_entity_poly.type
_entity_poly.pdbx_seq_one_letter_code
_entity_poly.pdbx_strand_id
1 'polypeptide(L)'
;MSTWHEAPRHTSRDAREATISPSPSAEPFSSQAIPMAVWHAQQAQDHQWAAMDIQQQQHRTQEGLDEELAQAESMQWHNRCYICAMAGRDREHELYQCQHPDSQTAKKWMKDVRGVIPYAPLTACYSCGMPQTICRGWENRQRCAYRGMLVSMVAMMLFGPWRSQIEPIWQRRLQAMGVDAQDQAQVVQFLGQAHPEQERHNQLFVSFCWLRRLYQEIKR
;
A
#
# COMPACT_ATOMS: atom_id res chain seq x y z
N MET A 1 -16.70 -34.82 41.28
CA MET A 1 -17.36 -36.14 41.23
C MET A 1 -18.70 -36.00 41.94
N SER A 2 -19.80 -36.15 41.19
CA SER A 2 -21.13 -36.58 41.65
C SER A 2 -22.07 -36.49 40.44
N THR A 3 -22.37 -37.66 39.90
CA THR A 3 -23.38 -37.95 38.87
C THR A 3 -24.72 -38.30 39.54
N TRP A 4 -25.75 -38.45 38.70
CA TRP A 4 -27.08 -39.05 38.94
C TRP A 4 -28.17 -38.06 39.43
N HIS A 5 -29.41 -38.04 38.93
CA HIS A 5 -30.25 -39.15 38.46
C HIS A 5 -31.28 -38.79 37.36
N GLU A 6 -31.66 -39.89 36.70
CA GLU A 6 -32.68 -40.20 35.70
C GLU A 6 -34.14 -39.73 35.92
N ALA A 7 -34.88 -39.77 34.81
CA ALA A 7 -36.32 -39.53 34.65
C ALA A 7 -37.23 -40.61 35.27
N PRO A 8 -38.57 -40.40 35.20
CA PRO A 8 -39.42 -41.48 34.67
C PRO A 8 -40.57 -41.03 33.74
N ARG A 9 -41.00 -41.99 32.90
CA ARG A 9 -42.16 -41.97 31.99
C ARG A 9 -43.42 -42.50 32.69
N HIS A 10 -44.59 -42.08 32.21
CA HIS A 10 -45.89 -42.80 32.24
C HIS A 10 -46.70 -42.32 31.00
N THR A 11 -47.01 -43.12 29.96
CA THR A 11 -48.13 -44.09 29.76
C THR A 11 -49.51 -43.51 30.06
N SER A 12 -50.62 -43.64 29.30
CA SER A 12 -50.97 -44.24 28.00
C SER A 12 -52.46 -43.89 27.70
N ARG A 13 -52.80 -43.57 26.43
CA ARG A 13 -53.98 -44.00 25.63
C ARG A 13 -55.44 -43.63 26.00
N ASP A 14 -56.11 -42.94 25.06
CA ASP A 14 -57.43 -43.26 24.43
C ASP A 14 -57.67 -42.30 23.24
N ALA A 15 -57.56 -42.72 21.98
CA ALA A 15 -58.55 -43.40 21.14
C ALA A 15 -59.75 -42.51 20.70
N ARG A 16 -59.65 -41.92 19.50
CA ARG A 16 -60.79 -41.74 18.57
C ARG A 16 -60.30 -41.48 17.13
N GLU A 17 -60.24 -42.57 16.40
CA GLU A 17 -60.65 -42.79 15.00
C GLU A 17 -61.03 -41.53 14.17
N ALA A 18 -60.18 -41.22 13.19
CA ALA A 18 -60.63 -40.71 11.90
C ALA A 18 -59.69 -41.27 10.82
N THR A 19 -60.20 -42.27 10.12
CA THR A 19 -59.67 -42.87 8.90
C THR A 19 -59.43 -41.79 7.85
N ILE A 20 -58.26 -41.82 7.20
CA ILE A 20 -58.00 -41.76 5.74
C ILE A 20 -56.52 -41.40 5.57
N SER A 21 -55.71 -42.42 5.25
CA SER A 21 -54.44 -42.23 4.52
C SER A 21 -54.76 -41.84 3.08
N PRO A 22 -53.95 -41.00 2.41
CA PRO A 22 -52.67 -41.48 1.91
C PRO A 22 -51.49 -40.53 2.21
N SER A 23 -50.38 -41.13 2.66
CA SER A 23 -49.03 -40.58 2.48
C SER A 23 -48.67 -40.54 0.99
N PRO A 24 -47.51 -39.97 0.64
CA PRO A 24 -47.07 -38.61 0.86
C PRO A 24 -46.98 -37.95 -0.52
N SER A 25 -47.68 -36.85 -0.76
CA SER A 25 -47.28 -35.99 -1.87
C SER A 25 -45.97 -35.33 -1.46
N ALA A 26 -44.88 -36.07 -1.66
CA ALA A 26 -43.62 -35.45 -2.01
C ALA A 26 -43.94 -34.62 -3.25
N GLU A 27 -44.28 -33.35 -3.03
CA GLU A 27 -44.13 -32.31 -4.04
C GLU A 27 -42.81 -32.64 -4.74
N PRO A 28 -42.82 -32.98 -6.03
CA PRO A 28 -41.57 -33.16 -6.73
C PRO A 28 -40.89 -31.80 -6.56
N PHE A 29 -39.74 -31.76 -5.88
CA PHE A 29 -38.87 -30.60 -5.93
C PHE A 29 -38.66 -30.37 -7.42
N SER A 30 -39.44 -29.44 -7.98
CA SER A 30 -39.41 -29.15 -9.38
C SER A 30 -38.09 -28.43 -9.54
N SER A 31 -37.07 -29.18 -9.95
CA SER A 31 -35.80 -28.64 -10.38
C SER A 31 -36.07 -27.83 -11.64
N GLN A 32 -36.66 -26.64 -11.47
CA GLN A 32 -36.77 -25.65 -12.51
C GLN A 32 -35.34 -25.37 -12.97
N ALA A 33 -35.00 -25.85 -14.15
CA ALA A 33 -33.70 -25.60 -14.75
C ALA A 33 -33.52 -24.08 -14.87
N ILE A 34 -32.43 -23.56 -14.29
CA ILE A 34 -32.09 -22.14 -14.38
C ILE A 34 -32.03 -21.78 -15.87
N PRO A 35 -32.81 -20.79 -16.35
CA PRO A 35 -32.78 -20.38 -17.74
C PRO A 35 -31.34 -20.01 -18.14
N MET A 36 -30.89 -20.42 -19.33
CA MET A 36 -29.52 -20.18 -19.81
C MET A 36 -29.08 -18.71 -19.71
N ALA A 37 -30.01 -17.77 -19.93
CA ALA A 37 -29.75 -16.34 -19.78
C ALA A 37 -29.43 -15.93 -18.33
N VAL A 38 -30.11 -16.52 -17.34
CA VAL A 38 -29.83 -16.32 -15.92
C VAL A 38 -28.48 -16.95 -15.55
N TRP A 39 -28.17 -18.13 -16.09
CA TRP A 39 -26.89 -18.78 -15.87
C TRP A 39 -25.71 -18.00 -16.45
N HIS A 40 -25.85 -17.45 -17.67
CA HIS A 40 -24.85 -16.57 -18.27
C HIS A 40 -24.71 -15.24 -17.53
N ALA A 41 -25.81 -14.64 -17.06
CA ALA A 41 -25.77 -13.42 -16.25
C ALA A 41 -25.04 -13.68 -14.91
N GLN A 42 -25.32 -14.82 -14.27
CA GLN A 42 -24.64 -15.22 -13.04
C GLN A 42 -23.14 -15.45 -13.29
N GLN A 43 -22.77 -16.18 -14.34
CA GLN A 43 -21.35 -16.35 -14.70
C GLN A 43 -20.65 -15.02 -14.97
N ALA A 44 -21.26 -14.12 -15.75
CA ALA A 44 -20.69 -12.81 -16.04
C ALA A 44 -20.47 -12.00 -14.76
N GLN A 45 -21.44 -12.07 -13.84
CA GLN A 45 -21.35 -11.43 -12.53
C GLN A 45 -20.22 -12.06 -11.69
N ASP A 46 -20.14 -13.39 -11.58
CA ASP A 46 -19.11 -14.10 -10.84
C ASP A 46 -17.70 -13.80 -11.38
N HIS A 47 -17.54 -13.77 -12.71
CA HIS A 47 -16.30 -13.37 -13.36
C HIS A 47 -15.92 -11.92 -13.03
N GLN A 48 -16.88 -11.00 -13.00
CA GLN A 48 -16.64 -9.61 -12.64
C GLN A 48 -16.21 -9.47 -11.18
N TRP A 49 -16.87 -10.17 -10.25
CA TRP A 49 -16.49 -10.19 -8.84
C TRP A 49 -15.10 -10.79 -8.64
N ALA A 50 -14.80 -11.92 -9.29
CA ALA A 50 -13.49 -12.55 -9.23
C ALA A 50 -12.38 -11.62 -9.78
N ALA A 51 -12.64 -10.91 -10.88
CA ALA A 51 -11.70 -9.95 -11.43
C ALA A 51 -11.43 -8.79 -10.45
N MET A 52 -12.46 -8.25 -9.81
CA MET A 52 -12.30 -7.20 -8.79
C MET A 52 -11.51 -7.69 -7.57
N ASP A 53 -11.78 -8.91 -7.09
CA ASP A 53 -11.06 -9.48 -5.95
C ASP A 53 -9.57 -9.71 -6.28
N ILE A 54 -9.27 -10.24 -7.48
CA ILE A 54 -7.90 -10.40 -7.98
C ILE A 54 -7.18 -9.05 -8.03
N GLN A 55 -7.82 -8.01 -8.59
CA GLN A 55 -7.24 -6.67 -8.66
C GLN A 55 -6.95 -6.13 -7.25
N GLN A 56 -7.91 -6.27 -6.33
CA GLN A 56 -7.73 -5.80 -4.95
C GLN A 56 -6.62 -6.56 -4.23
N GLN A 57 -6.50 -7.87 -4.44
CA GLN A 57 -5.42 -8.68 -3.89
C GLN A 57 -4.05 -8.28 -4.47
N GLN A 58 -3.98 -7.98 -5.77
CA GLN A 58 -2.76 -7.48 -6.41
C GLN A 58 -2.33 -6.14 -5.80
N HIS A 59 -3.27 -5.19 -5.61
CA HIS A 59 -2.97 -3.91 -4.97
C HIS A 59 -2.44 -4.09 -3.54
N ARG A 60 -3.10 -4.89 -2.70
CA ARG A 60 -2.64 -5.17 -1.32
C ARG A 60 -1.26 -5.82 -1.29
N THR A 61 -1.01 -6.75 -2.23
CA THR A 61 0.31 -7.41 -2.34
C THR A 61 1.39 -6.39 -2.72
N GLN A 62 1.09 -5.51 -3.67
CA GLN A 62 2.00 -4.48 -4.12
C GLN A 62 2.31 -3.46 -3.00
N GLU A 63 1.31 -3.05 -2.23
CA GLU A 63 1.50 -2.21 -1.04
C GLU A 63 2.44 -2.86 -0.01
N GLY A 64 2.25 -4.15 0.28
CA GLY A 64 3.14 -4.89 1.18
C GLY A 64 4.58 -4.93 0.69
N LEU A 65 4.78 -5.21 -0.61
CA LEU A 65 6.11 -5.22 -1.23
C LEU A 65 6.76 -3.82 -1.24
N ASP A 66 5.97 -2.76 -1.41
CA ASP A 66 6.43 -1.37 -1.28
C ASP A 66 6.92 -1.06 0.14
N GLU A 67 6.16 -1.49 1.15
CA GLU A 67 6.54 -1.30 2.55
C GLU A 67 7.82 -2.07 2.91
N GLU A 68 7.93 -3.33 2.50
CA GLU A 68 9.13 -4.15 2.70
C GLU A 68 10.36 -3.53 2.03
N LEU A 69 10.22 -3.08 0.78
CA LEU A 69 11.27 -2.37 0.05
C LEU A 69 11.73 -1.13 0.83
N ALA A 70 10.78 -0.31 1.29
CA ALA A 70 11.12 0.91 2.01
C ALA A 70 11.81 0.66 3.35
N GLN A 71 11.42 -0.39 4.08
CA GLN A 71 12.10 -0.79 5.31
C GLN A 71 13.54 -1.27 5.02
N ALA A 72 13.72 -2.15 4.03
CA ALA A 72 15.04 -2.66 3.66
C ALA A 72 15.98 -1.54 3.19
N GLU A 73 15.51 -0.66 2.31
CA GLU A 73 16.26 0.49 1.83
C GLU A 73 16.59 1.48 2.95
N SER A 74 15.65 1.68 3.89
CA SER A 74 15.89 2.51 5.07
C SER A 74 17.03 1.98 5.93
N MET A 75 17.11 0.66 6.13
CA MET A 75 18.20 0.04 6.87
C MET A 75 19.53 0.14 6.10
N GLN A 76 19.52 -0.14 4.80
CA GLN A 76 20.73 -0.16 3.97
C GLN A 76 21.40 1.20 3.85
N TRP A 77 20.61 2.26 3.73
CA TRP A 77 21.10 3.62 3.44
C TRP A 77 21.03 4.56 4.65
N HIS A 78 20.72 4.02 5.83
CA HIS A 78 20.84 4.78 7.07
C HIS A 78 22.28 5.29 7.24
N ASN A 79 22.44 6.57 7.58
CA ASN A 79 23.77 7.21 7.69
C ASN A 79 24.64 7.09 6.44
N ARG A 80 24.06 6.96 5.24
CA ARG A 80 24.82 6.85 3.98
C ARG A 80 24.29 7.78 2.90
N CYS A 81 25.20 8.46 2.22
CA CYS A 81 24.90 9.30 1.07
C CYS A 81 24.99 8.44 -0.19
N TYR A 82 23.83 8.15 -0.78
CA TYR A 82 23.70 7.34 -2.00
C TYR A 82 24.59 7.86 -3.14
N ILE A 83 24.65 9.18 -3.36
CA ILE A 83 25.49 9.80 -4.41
C ILE A 83 26.97 9.47 -4.18
N CYS A 84 27.48 9.63 -2.96
CA CYS A 84 28.86 9.32 -2.63
C CYS A 84 29.14 7.81 -2.72
N ALA A 85 28.23 6.98 -2.23
CA ALA A 85 28.37 5.53 -2.26
C ALA A 85 28.45 5.00 -3.70
N MET A 86 27.59 5.50 -4.58
CA MET A 86 27.62 5.12 -6.00
C MET A 86 28.88 5.59 -6.72
N ALA A 87 29.50 6.67 -6.26
CA ALA A 87 30.76 7.17 -6.80
C ALA A 87 32.01 6.50 -6.22
N GLY A 88 31.85 5.44 -5.41
CA GLY A 88 32.96 4.74 -4.75
C GLY A 88 33.63 5.53 -3.62
N ARG A 89 32.98 6.60 -3.14
CA ARG A 89 33.49 7.50 -2.09
C ARG A 89 32.65 7.40 -0.82
N ASP A 90 32.15 6.20 -0.54
CA ASP A 90 31.29 5.98 0.61
C ASP A 90 32.02 6.35 1.91
N ARG A 91 31.33 7.10 2.74
CA ARG A 91 31.73 7.48 4.10
C ARG A 91 30.47 7.41 4.92
N GLU A 92 30.56 7.08 6.20
CA GLU A 92 29.42 7.08 7.12
C GLU A 92 28.90 8.51 7.33
N HIS A 93 28.04 8.98 6.43
CA HIS A 93 27.38 10.28 6.47
C HIS A 93 26.11 10.29 5.62
N GLU A 94 25.08 11.03 6.07
CA GLU A 94 23.85 11.24 5.29
C GLU A 94 23.98 12.41 4.31
N LEU A 95 23.04 12.50 3.36
CA LEU A 95 22.91 13.64 2.44
C LEU A 95 22.91 14.99 3.18
N TYR A 96 22.23 15.09 4.32
CA TYR A 96 22.15 16.33 5.10
C TYR A 96 23.54 16.83 5.54
N GLN A 97 24.46 15.91 5.83
CA GLN A 97 25.83 16.22 6.26
C GLN A 97 26.82 16.21 5.10
N CYS A 98 26.43 15.74 3.91
CA CYS A 98 27.33 15.64 2.76
C CYS A 98 27.87 17.01 2.33
N GLN A 99 29.18 17.07 2.13
CA GLN A 99 29.91 18.26 1.69
C GLN A 99 30.40 18.13 0.24
N HIS A 100 30.18 16.97 -0.39
CA HIS A 100 30.67 16.74 -1.75
C HIS A 100 29.91 17.63 -2.76
N PRO A 101 30.59 18.28 -3.72
CA PRO A 101 29.96 19.12 -4.74
C PRO A 101 28.80 18.45 -5.48
N ASP A 102 29.01 17.20 -5.94
CA ASP A 102 27.99 16.40 -6.66
C ASP A 102 26.67 16.21 -5.88
N SER A 103 26.70 16.35 -4.55
CA SER A 103 25.51 16.16 -3.70
C SER A 103 24.75 17.46 -3.42
N GLN A 104 25.32 18.64 -3.73
CA GLN A 104 24.80 19.91 -3.22
C GLN A 104 23.42 20.25 -3.79
N THR A 105 23.15 19.92 -5.05
CA THR A 105 21.82 20.10 -5.65
C THR A 105 20.78 19.24 -4.94
N ALA A 106 21.06 17.95 -4.74
CA ALA A 106 20.19 17.04 -3.99
C ALA A 106 19.97 17.53 -2.56
N LYS A 107 21.04 17.94 -1.88
CA LYS A 107 21.01 18.45 -0.50
C LYS A 107 20.16 19.71 -0.38
N LYS A 108 20.30 20.64 -1.33
CA LYS A 108 19.50 21.87 -1.38
C LYS A 108 18.02 21.53 -1.53
N TRP A 109 17.66 20.75 -2.55
CA TRP A 109 16.26 20.35 -2.76
C TRP A 109 15.68 19.62 -1.55
N MET A 110 16.43 18.69 -0.95
CA MET A 110 15.99 17.99 0.26
C MET A 110 15.71 18.95 1.42
N LYS A 111 16.56 19.97 1.63
CA LYS A 111 16.32 20.97 2.69
C LYS A 111 15.10 21.84 2.39
N ASP A 112 14.91 22.22 1.14
CA ASP A 112 13.83 23.10 0.71
C ASP A 112 12.46 22.38 0.75
N VAL A 113 12.43 21.05 0.58
CA VAL A 113 11.22 20.21 0.61
C VAL A 113 10.95 19.62 1.99
N ARG A 114 11.99 19.29 2.76
CA ARG A 114 11.84 18.62 4.07
C ARG A 114 11.15 19.54 5.07
N GLY A 115 10.01 19.08 5.58
CA GLY A 115 9.27 19.76 6.64
C GLY A 115 8.18 20.72 6.16
N VAL A 116 8.06 20.93 4.84
CA VAL A 116 6.98 21.72 4.23
C VAL A 116 5.96 20.88 3.45
N ILE A 117 6.18 19.56 3.35
CA ILE A 117 5.22 18.65 2.71
C ILE A 117 3.94 18.55 3.56
N PRO A 118 2.76 18.90 3.01
CA PRO A 118 1.49 18.79 3.71
C PRO A 118 0.92 17.38 3.56
N TYR A 119 1.36 16.44 4.41
CA TYR A 119 0.86 15.07 4.34
C TYR A 119 -0.65 14.98 4.59
N ALA A 120 -1.37 14.28 3.72
CA ALA A 120 -2.78 13.98 3.88
C ALA A 120 -3.02 13.13 5.15
N PRO A 121 -4.16 13.31 5.84
CA PRO A 121 -4.48 12.55 7.04
C PRO A 121 -4.37 11.03 6.83
N LEU A 122 -3.86 10.33 7.85
CA LEU A 122 -3.76 8.86 7.90
C LEU A 122 -2.81 8.19 6.87
N THR A 123 -2.17 8.97 6.00
CA THR A 123 -1.28 8.45 4.94
C THR A 123 0.19 8.34 5.33
N ALA A 124 0.59 9.01 6.42
CA ALA A 124 1.99 9.16 6.77
C ALA A 124 2.21 9.47 8.25
N CYS A 125 3.43 9.24 8.70
CA CYS A 125 4.01 9.92 9.84
C CYS A 125 4.44 11.33 9.44
N TYR A 126 3.81 12.36 10.03
CA TYR A 126 4.05 13.77 9.70
C TYR A 126 5.50 14.25 9.91
N SER A 127 6.31 13.49 10.65
CA SER A 127 7.72 13.84 10.89
C SER A 127 8.71 13.27 9.88
N CYS A 128 8.34 12.22 9.14
CA CYS A 128 9.25 11.53 8.22
C CYS A 128 8.66 11.14 6.86
N GLY A 129 7.33 11.18 6.69
CA GLY A 129 6.63 10.79 5.47
C GLY A 129 6.44 9.29 5.27
N MET A 130 7.00 8.43 6.14
CA MET A 130 6.77 6.99 6.06
C MET A 130 5.31 6.64 6.37
N PRO A 131 4.74 5.60 5.75
CA PRO A 131 3.43 5.07 6.10
C PRO A 131 3.29 4.80 7.60
N GLN A 132 2.07 4.98 8.12
CA GLN A 132 1.76 4.80 9.55
C GLN A 132 1.91 3.35 10.02
N THR A 133 1.82 2.40 9.10
CA THR A 133 2.12 0.97 9.24
C THR A 133 3.60 0.72 9.56
N ILE A 134 4.50 1.48 8.94
CA ILE A 134 5.95 1.36 9.12
C ILE A 134 6.44 2.18 10.31
N CYS A 135 6.07 3.46 10.38
CA CYS A 135 6.60 4.38 11.38
C CYS A 135 5.52 4.76 12.38
N ARG A 136 5.59 4.24 13.61
CA ARG A 136 4.67 4.58 14.72
C ARG A 136 4.91 5.94 15.37
N GLY A 137 5.83 6.75 14.84
CA GLY A 137 6.15 8.08 15.37
C GLY A 137 4.98 9.07 15.34
N TRP A 138 3.94 8.78 14.54
CA TRP A 138 2.71 9.57 14.50
C TRP A 138 1.86 9.46 15.79
N GLU A 139 1.95 8.35 16.53
CA GLU A 139 1.10 8.10 17.72
C GLU A 139 1.46 9.05 18.87
N ASN A 140 2.77 9.24 19.13
CA ASN A 140 3.26 9.96 20.31
C ASN A 140 4.22 11.13 19.98
N ARG A 141 4.30 11.53 18.70
CA ARG A 141 5.26 12.55 18.18
C ARG A 141 6.72 12.31 18.60
N GLN A 142 7.10 11.05 18.85
CA GLN A 142 8.46 10.68 19.25
C GLN A 142 9.46 10.74 18.08
N ARG A 143 10.76 10.62 18.41
CA ARG A 143 11.83 10.57 17.40
C ARG A 143 11.60 9.42 16.42
N CYS A 144 11.41 9.76 15.15
CA CYS A 144 11.20 8.79 14.08
C CYS A 144 12.55 8.24 13.60
N ALA A 145 12.73 6.93 13.59
CA ALA A 145 13.93 6.28 13.04
C ALA A 145 14.18 6.62 11.56
N TYR A 146 13.11 6.96 10.82
CA TYR A 146 13.14 7.26 9.39
C TYR A 146 13.22 8.75 9.07
N ARG A 147 13.52 9.62 10.06
CA ARG A 147 13.40 11.07 9.88
C ARG A 147 14.32 11.58 8.77
N GLY A 148 13.71 12.05 7.68
CA GLY A 148 14.44 12.59 6.53
C GLY A 148 14.89 11.53 5.52
N MET A 149 14.59 10.25 5.75
CA MET A 149 15.00 9.15 4.88
C MET A 149 14.39 9.25 3.48
N LEU A 150 13.06 9.28 3.37
CA LEU A 150 12.36 9.32 2.09
C LEU A 150 12.76 10.53 1.24
N VAL A 151 12.67 11.73 1.81
CA VAL A 151 13.02 12.98 1.09
C VAL A 151 14.49 12.97 0.65
N SER A 152 15.42 12.50 1.50
CA SER A 152 16.83 12.40 1.12
C SER A 152 17.06 11.41 -0.01
N MET A 153 16.42 10.24 0.05
CA MET A 153 16.54 9.23 -1.01
C MET A 153 15.97 9.72 -2.33
N VAL A 154 14.76 10.30 -2.32
CA VAL A 154 14.16 10.89 -3.52
C VAL A 154 15.08 11.97 -4.09
N ALA A 155 15.63 12.87 -3.25
CA ALA A 155 16.56 13.88 -3.70
C ALA A 155 17.82 13.29 -4.35
N MET A 156 18.43 12.29 -3.71
CA MET A 156 19.62 11.62 -4.27
C MET A 156 19.31 10.84 -5.54
N MET A 157 18.07 10.39 -5.72
CA MET A 157 17.62 9.73 -6.94
C MET A 157 17.30 10.73 -8.06
N LEU A 158 16.75 11.90 -7.75
CA LEU A 158 16.44 12.88 -8.80
C LEU A 158 17.68 13.63 -9.28
N PHE A 159 18.64 13.89 -8.38
CA PHE A 159 19.80 14.74 -8.67
C PHE A 159 21.13 13.99 -8.60
N GLY A 160 21.09 12.66 -8.55
CA GLY A 160 22.27 11.80 -8.44
C GLY A 160 22.88 11.37 -9.79
N PRO A 161 23.66 10.26 -9.78
CA PRO A 161 24.48 9.86 -10.92
C PRO A 161 23.72 9.65 -12.24
N TRP A 162 22.46 9.22 -12.19
CA TRP A 162 21.64 8.93 -13.37
C TRP A 162 20.61 10.02 -13.66
N ARG A 163 20.82 11.24 -13.14
CA ARG A 163 19.91 12.38 -13.34
C ARG A 163 19.46 12.53 -14.80
N SER A 164 20.39 12.48 -15.75
CA SER A 164 20.09 12.67 -17.18
C SER A 164 19.09 11.65 -17.75
N GLN A 165 19.02 10.45 -17.16
CA GLN A 165 18.08 9.40 -17.55
C GLN A 165 16.75 9.52 -16.81
N ILE A 166 16.78 9.99 -15.56
CA ILE A 166 15.64 9.94 -14.64
C ILE A 166 14.81 11.21 -14.68
N GLU A 167 15.44 12.36 -14.79
CA GLU A 167 14.78 13.67 -14.88
C GLU A 167 13.68 13.69 -15.97
N PRO A 168 13.90 13.27 -17.23
CA PRO A 168 12.84 13.28 -18.23
C PRO A 168 11.69 12.31 -17.93
N ILE A 169 11.97 11.16 -17.29
CA ILE A 169 10.95 10.17 -16.92
C ILE A 169 10.11 10.70 -15.76
N TRP A 170 10.75 11.28 -14.76
CA TRP A 170 10.09 11.92 -13.62
C TRP A 170 9.21 13.09 -14.07
N GLN A 171 9.72 13.97 -14.94
CA GLN A 171 8.96 15.08 -15.49
C GLN A 171 7.70 14.61 -16.22
N ARG A 172 7.84 13.60 -17.08
CA ARG A 172 6.69 13.02 -17.81
C ARG A 172 5.66 12.41 -16.86
N ARG A 173 6.12 11.71 -15.82
CA ARG A 173 5.24 11.14 -14.80
C ARG A 173 4.45 12.24 -14.08
N LEU A 174 5.12 13.28 -13.59
CA LEU A 174 4.46 14.41 -12.91
C LEU A 174 3.47 15.12 -13.83
N GLN A 175 3.86 15.37 -15.08
CA GLN A 175 2.99 15.99 -16.08
C GLN A 175 1.72 15.16 -16.34
N ALA A 176 1.83 13.83 -16.40
CA ALA A 176 0.67 12.94 -16.54
C ALA A 176 -0.31 13.04 -15.36
N MET A 177 0.16 13.50 -14.19
CA MET A 177 -0.65 13.77 -13.00
C MET A 177 -1.01 15.25 -12.85
N GLY A 178 -0.74 16.08 -13.88
CA GLY A 178 -1.04 17.52 -13.87
C GLY A 178 -0.12 18.35 -12.97
N VAL A 179 1.07 17.84 -12.63
CA VAL A 179 2.06 18.51 -11.76
C VAL A 179 3.22 19.04 -12.62
N ASP A 180 3.51 20.34 -12.52
CA ASP A 180 4.73 20.90 -13.12
C ASP A 180 5.95 20.54 -12.26
N ALA A 181 6.86 19.75 -12.83
CA ALA A 181 8.08 19.31 -12.18
C ALA A 181 9.07 20.46 -11.87
N GLN A 182 8.96 21.59 -12.56
CA GLN A 182 9.78 22.79 -12.31
C GLN A 182 9.17 23.70 -11.23
N ASP A 183 7.88 23.55 -10.94
CA ASP A 183 7.21 24.25 -9.86
C ASP A 183 7.37 23.46 -8.55
N GLN A 184 8.34 23.87 -7.73
CA GLN A 184 8.61 23.22 -6.46
C GLN A 184 7.39 23.23 -5.52
N ALA A 185 6.54 24.27 -5.56
CA ALA A 185 5.37 24.32 -4.69
C ALA A 185 4.34 23.25 -5.11
N GLN A 186 4.11 23.08 -6.41
CA GLN A 186 3.26 22.01 -6.92
C GLN A 186 3.81 20.62 -6.57
N VAL A 187 5.12 20.41 -6.72
CA VAL A 187 5.76 19.15 -6.35
C VAL A 187 5.59 18.86 -4.85
N VAL A 188 5.81 19.85 -3.98
CA VAL A 188 5.63 19.69 -2.53
C VAL A 188 4.19 19.34 -2.16
N GLN A 189 3.21 20.00 -2.78
CA GLN A 189 1.79 19.70 -2.59
C GLN A 189 1.47 18.28 -3.04
N PHE A 190 1.89 17.92 -4.25
CA PHE A 190 1.71 16.58 -4.81
C PHE A 190 2.25 15.50 -3.87
N LEU A 191 3.50 15.62 -3.41
CA LEU A 191 4.17 14.65 -2.54
C LEU A 191 3.41 14.37 -1.23
N GLY A 192 2.60 15.32 -0.75
CA GLY A 192 1.78 15.18 0.45
C GLY A 192 0.44 14.49 0.24
N GLN A 193 -0.05 14.40 -1.00
CA GLN A 193 -1.38 13.85 -1.31
C GLN A 193 -1.47 12.35 -1.02
N ALA A 194 -2.67 11.88 -0.69
CA ALA A 194 -2.98 10.45 -0.67
C ALA A 194 -2.88 9.86 -2.07
N HIS A 195 -2.40 8.63 -2.18
CA HIS A 195 -2.40 7.93 -3.46
C HIS A 195 -3.82 7.40 -3.76
N PRO A 196 -4.38 7.60 -4.97
CA PRO A 196 -5.77 7.26 -5.29
C PRO A 196 -6.12 5.77 -5.12
N GLU A 197 -5.14 4.90 -5.39
CA GLU A 197 -5.31 3.44 -5.35
C GLU A 197 -4.64 2.81 -4.11
N GLN A 198 -3.98 3.62 -3.29
CA GLN A 198 -3.26 3.16 -2.09
C GLN A 198 -3.53 4.15 -0.95
N GLU A 199 -4.77 4.15 -0.43
CA GLU A 199 -5.28 5.18 0.48
C GLU A 199 -4.44 5.36 1.77
N ARG A 200 -3.65 4.33 2.13
CA ARG A 200 -2.76 4.36 3.31
C ARG A 200 -1.39 4.98 3.02
N HIS A 201 -1.11 5.32 1.76
CA HIS A 201 0.17 5.83 1.31
C HIS A 201 0.02 7.25 0.75
N ASN A 202 1.07 8.02 0.98
CA ASN A 202 1.23 9.35 0.39
C ASN A 202 2.10 9.26 -0.89
N GLN A 203 1.97 10.26 -1.76
CA GLN A 203 2.71 10.31 -3.02
C GLN A 203 4.23 10.36 -2.84
N LEU A 204 4.78 10.90 -1.74
CA LEU A 204 6.22 10.83 -1.48
C LEU A 204 6.70 9.39 -1.31
N PHE A 205 5.97 8.58 -0.54
CA PHE A 205 6.30 7.16 -0.37
C PHE A 205 6.21 6.40 -1.69
N VAL A 206 5.12 6.57 -2.43
CA VAL A 206 4.93 5.92 -3.74
C VAL A 206 6.01 6.35 -4.74
N SER A 207 6.34 7.65 -4.76
CA SER A 207 7.40 8.19 -5.61
C SER A 207 8.77 7.61 -5.25
N PHE A 208 9.05 7.46 -3.95
CA PHE A 208 10.27 6.81 -3.48
C PHE A 208 10.37 5.36 -3.98
N CYS A 209 9.34 4.54 -3.77
CA CYS A 209 9.36 3.13 -4.18
C CYS A 209 9.50 2.99 -5.71
N TRP A 210 8.76 3.81 -6.47
CA TRP A 210 8.86 3.81 -7.92
C TRP A 210 10.23 4.26 -8.42
N LEU A 211 10.76 5.39 -7.92
CA LEU A 211 12.10 5.86 -8.28
C LEU A 211 13.14 4.77 -7.97
N ARG A 212 12.98 4.08 -6.83
CA ARG A 212 13.92 3.04 -6.45
C ARG A 212 13.93 1.86 -7.42
N ARG A 213 12.77 1.40 -7.88
CA ARG A 213 12.67 0.36 -8.93
C ARG A 213 13.29 0.81 -10.24
N LEU A 214 12.97 2.02 -10.70
CA LEU A 214 13.56 2.62 -11.90
C LEU A 214 15.10 2.67 -11.80
N TYR A 215 15.62 3.07 -10.63
CA TYR A 215 17.05 3.05 -10.34
C TYR A 215 17.67 1.65 -10.41
N GLN A 216 16.97 0.63 -9.92
CA GLN A 216 17.44 -0.77 -9.98
C GLN A 216 17.46 -1.28 -11.42
N GLU A 217 16.54 -0.85 -12.27
CA GLU A 217 16.51 -1.19 -13.69
C GLU A 217 17.63 -0.52 -14.47
N ILE A 218 17.87 0.78 -14.26
CA ILE A 218 18.96 1.53 -14.92
C ILE A 218 20.35 0.98 -14.56
N LYS A 219 20.50 0.44 -13.36
CA LYS A 219 21.77 -0.13 -12.89
C LYS A 219 22.08 -1.51 -13.51
N ARG A 220 21.08 -2.23 -14.02
CA ARG A 220 21.26 -3.54 -14.65
C ARG A 220 21.89 -3.40 -16.03
#